data_AF-A0A351EXN6-F1
#
_entry.id   AF-A0A351EXN6-F1
#
_cell.length_a   1.000
_cell.length_b   1.000
_cell.length_c   1.000
_cell.angle_alpha   90.00
_cell.angle_beta   90.00
_cell.angle_gamma   90.00
#
_symmetry.space_group_name_H-M   'P 1'
#
loop_
_entity.id
_entity.type
_entity.pdbx_description
1 polymer ?
#
loop_
_entity_poly.entity_id
_entity_poly.type
_entity_poly.pdbx_seq_one_letter_code
_entity_poly.pdbx_strand_id
1 'polypeptide(L)'
;VLGSMNHVTPERVAAAASLVRSGVRVSLDLPLNLPNPPLFGRQAYEHVVFPLNRNEMDDRLNNFHPQGSTQWDALNHVRCREHGYWGGRTQDPTDGPMGLGIDQFADHGIAGRGVLIDIAGWFERTG
;
A
#
# COMPACT_ATOMS: atom_id res chain seq x y z
N VAL A 1 -8.43 -1.31 -14.06
CA VAL A 1 -9.56 -0.62 -13.35
C VAL A 1 -9.01 0.11 -12.14
N LEU A 2 -9.41 1.36 -11.89
CA LEU A 2 -8.83 2.20 -10.83
C LEU A 2 -9.73 2.47 -9.62
N GLY A 3 -11.04 2.26 -9.73
CA GLY A 3 -11.98 2.59 -8.64
C GLY A 3 -11.87 4.05 -8.20
N SER A 4 -11.74 4.30 -6.88
CA SER A 4 -11.59 5.67 -6.36
C SER A 4 -10.27 6.35 -6.76
N MET A 5 -9.26 5.61 -7.23
CA MET A 5 -8.01 6.20 -7.74
C MET A 5 -8.24 7.09 -8.97
N ASN A 6 -9.38 6.94 -9.67
CA ASN A 6 -9.82 7.87 -10.72
C ASN A 6 -9.93 9.33 -10.24
N HIS A 7 -10.03 9.57 -8.93
CA HIS A 7 -10.07 10.91 -8.35
C HIS A 7 -8.69 11.55 -8.17
N VAL A 8 -7.60 10.81 -8.38
CA VAL A 8 -6.23 11.33 -8.38
C VAL A 8 -5.90 11.78 -9.80
N THR A 9 -6.38 12.98 -10.16
CA THR A 9 -6.20 13.57 -11.50
C THR A 9 -4.91 14.38 -11.59
N PRO A 10 -4.35 14.59 -12.79
CA PRO A 10 -3.14 15.41 -12.98
C PRO A 10 -3.22 16.79 -12.34
N GLU A 11 -4.37 17.46 -12.43
CA GLU A 11 -4.59 18.80 -11.86
C GLU A 11 -4.51 18.77 -10.33
N ARG A 12 -5.07 17.74 -9.71
CA ARG A 12 -5.04 17.55 -8.25
C ARG A 12 -3.65 17.21 -7.75
N VAL A 13 -2.89 16.41 -8.50
CA VAL A 13 -1.47 16.12 -8.20
C VAL A 13 -0.64 17.40 -8.29
N ALA A 14 -0.78 18.18 -9.34
CA ALA A 14 -0.08 19.46 -9.49
C ALA A 14 -0.43 20.44 -8.35
N ALA A 15 -1.71 20.54 -7.98
CA ALA A 15 -2.13 21.34 -6.83
C ALA A 15 -1.52 20.84 -5.51
N ALA A 16 -1.44 19.52 -5.31
CA ALA A 16 -0.82 18.92 -4.12
C ALA A 16 0.68 19.24 -4.03
N ALA A 17 1.40 19.22 -5.15
CA ALA A 17 2.81 19.56 -5.19
C ALA A 17 3.10 20.98 -4.65
N SER A 18 2.16 21.92 -4.84
CA SER A 18 2.29 23.27 -4.30
C SER A 18 2.22 23.36 -2.76
N LEU A 19 1.87 22.27 -2.07
CA LEU A 19 1.86 22.21 -0.61
C LEU A 19 3.26 22.01 0.00
N VAL A 20 4.24 21.57 -0.79
CA VAL A 20 5.61 21.39 -0.33
C VAL A 20 6.27 22.76 -0.15
N ARG A 21 6.47 23.19 1.11
CA ARG A 21 7.06 24.50 1.45
C ARG A 21 8.34 24.42 2.28
N SER A 22 8.39 23.53 3.26
CA SER A 22 9.52 23.41 4.21
C SER A 22 10.52 22.30 3.86
N GLY A 23 10.16 21.39 2.94
CA GLY A 23 10.99 20.22 2.61
C GLY A 23 11.06 19.15 3.72
N VAL A 24 10.30 19.32 4.82
CA VAL A 24 10.21 18.31 5.88
C VAL A 24 9.55 17.04 5.35
N ARG A 25 10.10 15.89 5.73
CA ARG A 25 9.64 14.56 5.32
C ARG A 25 9.41 13.70 6.57
N VAL A 26 8.31 12.98 6.59
CA VAL A 26 7.96 12.03 7.65
C VAL A 26 7.67 10.70 6.98
N SER A 27 8.38 9.64 7.40
CA SER A 27 8.08 8.28 6.94
C SER A 27 6.79 7.80 7.60
N LEU A 28 5.92 7.16 6.82
CA LEU A 28 4.71 6.50 7.31
C LEU A 28 4.85 4.96 7.32
N ASP A 29 6.04 4.46 6.99
CA ASP A 29 6.31 3.04 6.88
C ASP A 29 6.80 2.47 8.22
N LEU A 30 6.20 1.35 8.61
CA LEU A 30 6.77 0.47 9.62
C LEU A 30 7.94 -0.33 9.02
N PRO A 31 8.91 -0.75 9.83
CA PRO A 31 9.85 -1.81 9.44
C PRO A 31 9.10 -3.05 8.94
N LEU A 32 9.58 -3.68 7.85
CA LEU A 32 8.89 -4.81 7.20
C LEU A 32 8.76 -6.06 8.09
N ASN A 33 9.58 -6.17 9.13
CA ASN A 33 9.47 -7.22 10.14
C ASN A 33 8.45 -6.91 11.26
N LEU A 34 7.71 -5.80 11.15
CA LEU A 34 6.64 -5.41 12.06
C LEU A 34 5.30 -5.32 11.33
N PRO A 35 4.19 -5.69 12.00
CA PRO A 35 4.11 -6.18 13.38
C PRO A 35 4.66 -7.60 13.58
N ASN A 36 5.13 -7.89 14.80
CA ASN A 36 5.64 -9.19 15.22
C ASN A 36 4.97 -9.62 16.54
N PRO A 37 4.25 -10.76 16.61
CA PRO A 37 4.03 -11.74 15.54
C PRO A 37 3.23 -11.16 14.36
N PRO A 38 3.43 -11.67 13.14
CA PRO A 38 2.66 -11.23 11.97
C PRO A 38 1.16 -11.43 12.17
N LEU A 39 0.39 -10.48 11.67
CA LEU A 39 -1.07 -10.55 11.75
C LEU A 39 -1.65 -11.63 10.83
N PHE A 40 -2.85 -12.09 11.17
CA PHE A 40 -3.68 -12.98 10.34
C PHE A 40 -2.99 -14.30 9.94
N GLY A 41 -2.13 -14.84 10.82
CA GLY A 41 -1.48 -16.14 10.63
C GLY A 41 -0.41 -16.17 9.53
N ARG A 42 0.08 -15.00 9.08
CA ARG A 42 1.15 -14.91 8.09
C ARG A 42 2.47 -15.43 8.66
N GLN A 43 3.33 -15.92 7.77
CA GLN A 43 4.69 -16.26 8.15
C GLN A 43 5.49 -14.99 8.43
N ALA A 44 6.47 -15.09 9.32
CA ALA A 44 7.35 -13.96 9.65
C ALA A 44 8.23 -13.61 8.45
N TYR A 45 8.27 -12.31 8.14
CA TYR A 45 9.17 -11.74 7.14
C TYR A 45 10.62 -12.06 7.48
N GLU A 46 11.40 -12.43 6.47
CA GLU A 46 12.83 -12.68 6.60
C GLU A 46 13.57 -12.02 5.44
N HIS A 47 14.52 -11.14 5.79
CA HIS A 47 15.46 -10.53 4.86
C HIS A 47 16.80 -11.24 4.99
N VAL A 48 17.25 -11.89 3.92
CA VAL A 48 18.54 -12.59 3.89
C VAL A 48 19.46 -11.86 2.93
N VAL A 49 20.56 -11.33 3.45
CA VAL A 49 21.64 -10.73 2.65
C VAL A 49 22.79 -11.74 2.59
N PHE A 50 23.29 -12.02 1.38
CA PHE A 50 24.30 -13.06 1.15
C PHE A 50 25.32 -12.63 0.07
N PRO A 51 26.57 -13.12 0.12
CA PRO A 51 27.55 -12.81 -0.91
C PRO A 51 27.27 -13.61 -2.19
N LEU A 52 27.26 -12.95 -3.36
CA LEU A 52 27.31 -13.62 -4.66
C LEU A 52 28.73 -14.04 -5.01
N ASN A 53 29.70 -13.19 -4.69
CA ASN A 53 31.12 -13.42 -4.88
C ASN A 53 31.94 -12.49 -3.97
N ARG A 54 33.26 -12.39 -4.22
CA ARG A 54 34.18 -11.59 -3.40
C ARG A 54 33.87 -10.09 -3.35
N ASN A 55 33.15 -9.55 -4.33
CA ASN A 55 32.92 -8.11 -4.49
C ASN A 55 31.44 -7.72 -4.42
N GLU A 56 30.53 -8.69 -4.39
CA GLU A 56 29.09 -8.46 -4.57
C GLU A 56 28.28 -9.14 -3.47
N MET A 57 27.36 -8.38 -2.88
CA MET A 57 26.32 -8.86 -1.99
C MET A 57 24.99 -8.79 -2.73
N ASP A 58 24.12 -9.74 -2.48
CA ASP A 58 22.74 -9.78 -2.97
C ASP A 58 21.81 -10.07 -1.79
N ASP A 59 20.53 -9.91 -2.00
CA ASP A 59 19.53 -10.19 -0.99
C ASP A 59 18.30 -10.90 -1.54
N ARG A 60 17.57 -11.53 -0.62
CA ARG A 60 16.28 -12.12 -0.91
C ARG A 60 15.34 -11.91 0.26
N LEU A 61 14.05 -11.81 -0.07
CA LEU A 61 12.97 -11.72 0.89
C LEU A 61 12.24 -13.06 0.90
N ASN A 62 12.24 -13.74 2.05
CA ASN A 62 11.39 -14.91 2.26
C ASN A 62 10.12 -14.48 2.99
N ASN A 63 9.03 -15.21 2.77
CA ASN A 63 7.73 -14.98 3.42
C ASN A 63 7.24 -13.53 3.28
N PHE A 64 7.56 -12.87 2.17
CA PHE A 64 7.11 -11.52 1.94
C PHE A 64 5.63 -11.51 1.55
N HIS A 65 4.79 -11.18 2.51
CA HIS A 65 3.38 -10.90 2.28
C HIS A 65 3.21 -9.38 2.12
N PRO A 66 2.65 -8.88 1.00
CA PRO A 66 2.42 -7.44 0.81
C PRO A 66 1.50 -6.80 1.86
N GLN A 67 0.77 -7.63 2.61
CA GLN A 67 -0.10 -7.23 3.72
C GLN A 67 0.54 -7.42 5.10
N GLY A 68 1.86 -7.61 5.15
CA GLY A 68 2.60 -7.94 6.36
C GLY A 68 3.06 -6.73 7.18
N SER A 69 3.05 -5.53 6.60
CA SER A 69 3.50 -4.27 7.22
C SER A 69 2.69 -3.09 6.66
N THR A 70 3.22 -1.85 6.68
CA THR A 70 2.59 -0.72 5.98
C THR A 70 2.32 -1.10 4.52
N GLN A 71 1.06 -0.95 4.09
CA GLN A 71 0.55 -1.61 2.89
C GLN A 71 -0.50 -0.79 2.14
N TRP A 72 -0.69 -1.16 0.87
CA TRP A 72 -1.88 -0.85 0.08
C TRP A 72 -2.62 -2.14 -0.27
N ASP A 73 -3.92 -2.16 -0.05
CA ASP A 73 -4.78 -3.26 -0.47
C ASP A 73 -5.46 -2.93 -1.79
N ALA A 74 -5.19 -3.75 -2.82
CA ALA A 74 -5.80 -3.59 -4.13
C ALA A 74 -7.29 -3.96 -4.12
N LEU A 75 -7.99 -3.63 -5.21
CA LEU A 75 -9.43 -3.87 -5.36
C LEU A 75 -9.82 -5.35 -5.34
N ASN A 76 -8.85 -6.25 -5.52
CA ASN A 76 -9.00 -7.69 -5.41
C ASN A 76 -8.72 -8.25 -4.00
N HIS A 77 -8.34 -7.43 -3.01
CA HIS A 77 -7.91 -7.94 -1.70
C HIS A 77 -9.06 -8.59 -0.93
N VAL A 78 -10.21 -7.90 -0.85
CA VAL A 78 -11.41 -8.39 -0.16
C VAL A 78 -12.64 -8.05 -0.98
N ARG A 79 -13.50 -9.05 -1.18
CA ARG A 79 -14.81 -8.87 -1.80
C ARG A 79 -15.88 -8.59 -0.75
N CYS A 80 -16.94 -7.91 -1.16
CA CYS A 80 -18.22 -8.04 -0.47
C CYS A 80 -18.74 -9.48 -0.65
N ARG A 81 -19.27 -10.08 0.43
CA ARG A 81 -19.76 -11.45 0.42
C ARG A 81 -20.87 -11.62 -0.62
N GLU A 82 -21.87 -10.75 -0.56
CA GLU A 82 -23.07 -10.79 -1.40
C GLU A 82 -22.85 -10.15 -2.78
N HIS A 83 -21.97 -9.14 -2.87
CA HIS A 83 -21.86 -8.30 -4.08
C HIS A 83 -20.56 -8.49 -4.88
N GLY A 84 -19.61 -9.30 -4.42
CA GLY A 84 -18.36 -9.53 -5.14
C GLY A 84 -17.31 -8.43 -4.90
N TYR A 85 -16.28 -8.43 -5.74
CA TYR A 85 -15.21 -7.43 -5.73
C TYR A 85 -15.70 -6.09 -6.30
N TRP A 86 -14.79 -5.12 -6.39
CA TRP A 86 -15.07 -3.83 -6.99
C TRP A 86 -15.82 -3.94 -8.33
N GLY A 87 -16.85 -3.12 -8.50
CA GLY A 87 -17.69 -3.12 -9.71
C GLY A 87 -18.65 -4.30 -9.84
N GLY A 88 -18.85 -5.10 -8.77
CA GLY A 88 -19.75 -6.25 -8.80
C GLY A 88 -19.12 -7.52 -9.38
N ARG A 89 -17.79 -7.56 -9.52
CA ARG A 89 -17.08 -8.69 -10.13
C ARG A 89 -17.13 -9.92 -9.23
N THR A 90 -17.74 -11.00 -9.71
CA THR A 90 -17.86 -12.26 -8.96
C THR A 90 -16.95 -13.38 -9.46
N GLN A 91 -16.40 -13.22 -10.67
CA GLN A 91 -15.38 -14.12 -11.23
C GLN A 91 -14.00 -13.86 -10.60
N ASP A 92 -12.99 -14.64 -11.00
CA ASP A 92 -11.59 -14.43 -10.57
C ASP A 92 -11.19 -12.96 -10.77
N PRO A 93 -10.75 -12.24 -9.72
CA PRO A 93 -10.41 -10.83 -9.80
C PRO A 93 -9.04 -10.56 -10.46
N THR A 94 -8.26 -11.60 -10.75
CA THR A 94 -6.93 -11.53 -11.39
C THR A 94 -6.98 -11.68 -12.91
N ASP A 95 -8.08 -12.21 -13.46
CA ASP A 95 -8.17 -12.52 -14.88
C ASP A 95 -8.31 -11.27 -15.78
N GLY A 96 -7.53 -11.27 -16.87
CA GLY A 96 -7.66 -10.36 -18.02
C GLY A 96 -7.06 -8.95 -17.84
N PRO A 97 -7.07 -8.12 -18.90
CA PRO A 97 -6.46 -6.78 -18.90
C PRO A 97 -7.14 -5.76 -17.97
N MET A 98 -8.27 -6.16 -17.39
CA MET A 98 -9.06 -5.39 -16.42
C MET A 98 -9.01 -6.04 -15.03
N GLY A 99 -7.88 -6.67 -14.69
CA GLY A 99 -7.59 -7.17 -13.35
C GLY A 99 -7.81 -6.09 -12.29
N LEU A 100 -8.13 -6.53 -11.08
CA LEU A 100 -8.33 -5.67 -9.92
C LEU A 100 -7.09 -5.61 -9.01
N GLY A 101 -5.92 -5.96 -9.57
CA GLY A 101 -4.64 -6.02 -8.89
C GLY A 101 -4.00 -4.65 -8.66
N ILE A 102 -2.92 -4.65 -7.87
CA ILE A 102 -2.19 -3.44 -7.48
C ILE A 102 -1.40 -2.82 -8.64
N ASP A 103 -1.09 -3.62 -9.67
CA ASP A 103 -0.48 -3.20 -10.93
C ASP A 103 -1.23 -2.03 -11.57
N GLN A 104 -2.56 -2.05 -11.50
CA GLN A 104 -3.40 -0.97 -12.00
C GLN A 104 -3.13 0.36 -11.29
N PHE A 105 -2.85 0.33 -9.99
CA PHE A 105 -2.53 1.53 -9.22
C PHE A 105 -1.10 1.97 -9.47
N ALA A 106 -0.18 1.04 -9.68
CA ALA A 106 1.21 1.31 -10.02
C ALA A 106 1.34 2.03 -11.38
N ASP A 107 0.62 1.54 -12.41
CA ASP A 107 0.62 2.14 -13.75
C ASP A 107 0.02 3.56 -13.77
N HIS A 108 -0.98 3.82 -12.94
CA HIS A 108 -1.59 5.15 -12.80
C HIS A 108 -0.76 6.10 -11.92
N GLY A 109 -0.15 5.57 -10.86
CA GLY A 109 0.52 6.34 -9.82
C GLY A 109 -0.41 6.75 -8.66
N ILE A 110 0.14 6.76 -7.45
CA ILE A 110 -0.62 7.03 -6.21
C ILE A 110 -0.30 8.39 -5.55
N ALA A 111 0.60 9.18 -6.15
CA ALA A 111 1.01 10.46 -5.58
C ALA A 111 -0.14 11.48 -5.65
N GLY A 112 -0.32 12.25 -4.58
CA GLY A 112 -1.39 13.24 -4.48
C GLY A 112 -1.36 14.00 -3.16
N ARG A 113 -2.51 14.52 -2.75
CA ARG A 113 -2.66 15.25 -1.47
C ARG A 113 -3.04 14.29 -0.34
N GLY A 114 -2.21 14.22 0.70
CA GLY A 114 -2.55 13.61 1.98
C GLY A 114 -3.13 14.63 2.98
N VAL A 115 -4.00 14.16 3.87
CA VAL A 115 -4.52 14.94 5.01
C VAL A 115 -4.44 14.05 6.25
N LEU A 116 -3.74 14.50 7.28
CA LEU A 116 -3.71 13.85 8.58
C LEU A 116 -4.91 14.34 9.41
N ILE A 117 -5.72 13.40 9.90
CA ILE A 117 -6.78 13.67 10.87
C ILE A 117 -6.35 13.05 12.20
N ASP A 118 -5.95 13.90 13.15
CA ASP A 118 -5.49 13.47 14.48
C ASP A 118 -6.66 13.23 15.43
N ILE A 119 -7.18 12.00 15.40
CA ILE A 119 -8.28 11.57 16.27
C ILE A 119 -7.80 11.32 17.71
N ALA A 120 -6.63 10.72 17.89
CA ALA A 120 -6.08 10.41 19.21
C ALA A 120 -5.84 11.69 20.03
N GLY A 121 -5.14 12.67 19.45
CA GLY A 121 -4.91 13.95 20.11
C GLY A 121 -6.20 14.76 20.28
N TRP A 122 -7.22 14.58 19.43
CA TRP A 122 -8.53 15.17 19.67
C TRP A 122 -9.15 14.62 20.96
N PHE A 123 -9.21 13.29 21.13
CA PHE A 123 -9.71 12.68 22.36
C PHE A 123 -8.92 13.08 23.61
N GLU A 124 -7.59 13.20 23.52
CA GLU A 124 -6.77 13.67 24.65
C GLU A 124 -7.11 15.09 25.09
N ARG A 125 -7.54 15.96 24.16
CA ARG A 125 -7.88 17.36 24.46
C ARG A 125 -9.33 17.55 24.91
N THR A 126 -10.24 16.69 24.48
CA THR A 126 -11.70 16.87 24.69
C THR A 126 -12.35 15.82 25.58
N GLY A 127 -11.60 14.83 26.06
CA GLY A 127 -12.05 13.79 26.98
C GLY A 127 -12.08 14.27 28.43
#